data_AF-A0A9W9WHZ4-F1
#
_entry.id   AF-A0A9W9WHZ4-F1
#
_cell.length_a   1.000
_cell.length_b   1.000
_cell.length_c   1.000
_cell.angle_alpha   90.00
_cell.angle_beta   90.00
_cell.angle_gamma   90.00
#
_symmetry.space_group_name_H-M   'P 1'
#
loop_
_entity.id
_entity.type
_entity.pdbx_description
1 polymer ?
#
loop_
_entity_poly.entity_id
_entity_poly.type
_entity_poly.pdbx_seq_one_letter_code
_entity_poly.pdbx_strand_id
1 'polypeptide(L)'
;MPLAVCATTTIDTNSETLSYTRHEPVGVCGQIIPWNFPILMWAWKIGPAIAAGNTVIIKTAEQTPLSGLYASKLIVYPRILRIVP
;
A
#
# COMPACT_ATOMS: atom_id res chain seq x y z
N MET A 1 -16.34 9.05 1.61
CA MET A 1 -15.00 8.46 1.52
C MET A 1 -14.99 7.17 0.68
N PRO A 2 -15.43 7.23 -0.59
CA PRO A 2 -14.85 6.42 -1.67
C PRO A 2 -14.34 7.33 -2.80
N LEU A 3 -13.48 6.83 -3.70
CA LEU A 3 -13.01 7.44 -4.97
C LEU A 3 -11.71 8.30 -5.00
N ALA A 4 -10.74 8.10 -4.11
CA ALA A 4 -9.42 8.75 -4.26
C ALA A 4 -8.39 7.99 -5.12
N VAL A 5 -8.68 6.75 -5.54
CA VAL A 5 -7.69 5.90 -6.22
C VAL A 5 -7.65 6.10 -7.74
N CYS A 6 -8.68 6.70 -8.34
CA CYS A 6 -8.76 6.92 -9.79
C CYS A 6 -9.17 8.37 -10.12
N ALA A 7 -8.48 9.35 -9.52
CA ALA A 7 -8.67 10.76 -9.86
C ALA A 7 -7.86 11.07 -11.13
N THR A 8 -8.42 10.80 -12.31
CA THR A 8 -7.88 11.35 -13.54
C THR A 8 -8.24 12.83 -13.61
N THR A 9 -7.27 13.70 -13.33
CA THR A 9 -7.46 15.14 -13.50
C THR A 9 -7.24 15.46 -14.97
N THR A 10 -8.28 15.98 -15.64
CA THR A 10 -8.15 16.55 -16.99
C THR A 10 -7.46 17.90 -16.88
N ILE A 11 -6.38 18.09 -17.63
CA ILE A 11 -5.67 19.36 -17.69
C ILE A 11 -6.14 20.05 -18.95
N ASP A 12 -6.84 21.17 -18.80
CA ASP A 12 -7.30 21.97 -19.93
C ASP A 12 -6.09 22.48 -20.73
N THR A 13 -5.81 21.80 -21.85
CA THR A 13 -4.82 22.18 -22.86
C THR A 13 -5.59 22.60 -24.12
N ASN A 14 -4.88 23.13 -25.13
CA ASN A 14 -5.45 23.61 -26.40
C ASN A 14 -6.56 22.70 -26.96
N SER A 15 -7.56 23.28 -27.63
CA SER A 15 -8.85 22.62 -27.95
C SER A 15 -8.78 21.37 -28.84
N GLU A 16 -7.60 21.02 -29.34
CA GLU A 16 -7.35 19.90 -30.24
C GLU A 16 -6.75 18.67 -29.52
N THR A 17 -6.36 18.79 -28.25
CA THR A 17 -5.69 17.72 -27.49
C THR A 17 -6.33 17.48 -26.13
N LEU A 18 -6.72 16.23 -25.84
CA LEU A 18 -7.21 15.82 -24.52
C LEU A 18 -6.04 15.34 -23.64
N SER A 19 -5.65 16.17 -22.68
CA SER A 19 -4.58 15.86 -21.72
C SER A 19 -5.19 15.49 -20.36
N TYR A 20 -4.76 14.36 -19.78
CA TYR A 20 -5.19 13.94 -18.45
C TYR A 20 -4.06 13.20 -17.72
N THR A 21 -4.04 13.28 -16.40
CA THR A 21 -3.07 12.54 -15.57
C THR A 21 -3.67 11.24 -15.06
N ARG A 22 -2.85 10.20 -14.96
CA ARG A 22 -3.21 8.91 -14.33
C ARG A 22 -2.28 8.63 -13.17
N HIS A 23 -2.84 8.17 -12.07
CA HIS A 23 -2.07 7.71 -10.92
C HIS A 23 -1.87 6.20 -11.08
N GLU A 24 -0.68 5.80 -11.48
CA GLU A 24 -0.32 4.40 -11.65
C GLU A 24 0.40 3.86 -10.41
N PRO A 25 0.23 2.56 -10.09
CA PRO A 25 0.97 1.94 -9.00
C PRO A 25 2.47 1.99 -9.25
N VAL A 26 3.23 2.16 -8.16
CA VAL A 26 4.70 2.12 -8.17
C VAL A 26 5.20 0.70 -8.41
N GLY A 27 4.41 -0.31 -8.06
CA GLY A 27 4.76 -1.73 -8.21
C GLY A 27 5.08 -2.38 -6.88
N VAL A 28 6.37 -2.49 -6.52
CA VAL A 28 6.80 -3.16 -5.27
C VAL A 28 7.28 -2.12 -4.25
N CYS A 29 6.68 -2.12 -3.06
CA CYS A 29 7.00 -1.20 -1.97
C CYS A 29 7.62 -1.91 -0.77
N GLY A 30 8.79 -1.46 -0.33
CA GLY A 30 9.42 -1.87 0.93
C GLY A 30 8.94 -0.98 2.09
N GLN A 31 8.47 -1.58 3.18
CA GLN A 31 7.92 -0.87 4.33
C GLN A 31 8.54 -1.38 5.64
N ILE A 32 8.77 -0.49 6.61
CA ILE A 32 9.28 -0.84 7.95
C ILE A 32 8.32 -0.26 8.98
N ILE A 33 7.94 -1.05 9.99
CA ILE A 33 7.04 -0.60 11.06
C ILE A 33 7.73 -0.51 12.43
N PRO A 34 7.32 0.44 13.29
CA PRO A 34 7.82 0.57 14.66
C PRO A 34 7.12 -0.41 15.63
N TRP A 35 7.62 -0.49 16.86
CA TRP A 35 7.19 -1.42 17.92
C TRP A 35 6.02 -0.93 18.78
N ASN A 36 5.62 0.34 18.67
CA ASN A 36 4.63 0.96 19.58
C ASN A 36 3.21 0.40 19.43
N PHE A 37 2.74 0.21 18.19
CA PHE A 37 1.43 -0.35 17.87
C PHE A 37 1.54 -1.24 16.62
N PRO A 38 2.09 -2.46 16.76
CA PRO A 38 2.55 -3.25 15.61
C PRO A 38 1.43 -3.58 14.62
N ILE A 39 0.23 -3.94 15.09
CA ILE A 39 -0.92 -4.24 14.22
C ILE A 39 -1.50 -2.98 13.56
N LEU A 40 -1.61 -1.87 14.30
CA LEU A 40 -2.16 -0.62 13.77
C LEU A 40 -1.23 -0.05 12.70
N MET A 41 0.08 -0.03 12.98
CA MET A 41 1.10 0.49 12.06
C MET A 41 1.22 -0.37 10.80
N TRP A 42 1.07 -1.68 10.95
CA TRP A 42 0.99 -2.59 9.82
C TRP A 42 -0.23 -2.27 8.94
N ALA A 43 -1.43 -2.12 9.54
CA ALA A 43 -2.66 -1.82 8.81
C ALA A 43 -2.59 -0.46 8.08
N TRP A 44 -2.04 0.57 8.74
CA TRP A 44 -1.88 1.90 8.17
C TRP A 44 -0.93 1.98 7.00
N LYS A 45 0.11 1.15 6.96
CA LYS A 45 1.03 1.14 5.82
C LYS A 45 0.57 0.23 4.68
N ILE A 46 -0.03 -0.93 5.01
CA ILE A 46 -0.49 -1.88 4.01
C ILE A 46 -1.78 -1.42 3.31
N GLY A 47 -2.69 -0.79 4.04
CA GLY A 47 -3.99 -0.31 3.54
C GLY A 47 -3.89 0.58 2.31
N PRO A 48 -3.18 1.73 2.36
CA PRO A 48 -3.03 2.61 1.21
C PRO A 48 -2.18 1.99 0.09
N ALA A 49 -1.20 1.14 0.42
CA ALA A 49 -0.36 0.50 -0.58
C ALA A 49 -1.15 -0.50 -1.44
N ILE A 50 -1.97 -1.35 -0.81
CA ILE A 50 -2.87 -2.27 -1.51
C ILE A 50 -3.97 -1.50 -2.24
N ALA A 51 -4.53 -0.44 -1.63
CA ALA A 51 -5.55 0.38 -2.29
C ALA A 51 -5.04 1.03 -3.58
N ALA A 52 -3.77 1.42 -3.63
CA ALA A 52 -3.12 1.93 -4.83
C ALA A 52 -2.74 0.84 -5.85
N GLY A 53 -2.92 -0.45 -5.54
CA GLY A 53 -2.54 -1.56 -6.42
C GLY A 53 -1.07 -1.99 -6.31
N ASN A 54 -0.38 -1.63 -5.23
CA ASN A 54 1.01 -2.03 -5.01
C ASN A 54 1.14 -3.38 -4.30
N THR A 55 2.24 -4.05 -4.59
CA THR A 55 2.77 -5.22 -3.87
C THR A 55 3.67 -4.75 -2.74
N VAL A 56 3.59 -5.35 -1.56
CA VAL A 56 4.28 -4.87 -0.36
C VAL A 56 5.21 -5.93 0.24
N ILE A 57 6.43 -5.51 0.56
CA ILE A 57 7.36 -6.25 1.42
C ILE A 57 7.51 -5.45 2.71
N ILE A 58 7.07 -6.01 3.83
CA ILE A 58 7.08 -5.30 5.11
C ILE A 58 8.01 -5.97 6.12
N LYS A 59 8.88 -5.17 6.73
CA LYS A 59 9.71 -5.56 7.86
C LYS A 59 9.02 -5.17 9.17
N THR A 60 8.79 -6.16 10.04
CA THR A 60 8.26 -5.91 11.39
C THR A 60 9.36 -5.43 12.34
N ALA A 61 9.00 -4.83 13.48
CA ALA A 61 9.98 -4.52 14.50
C ALA A 61 10.45 -5.82 15.18
N GLU A 62 11.75 -5.93 15.44
CA GLU A 62 12.37 -7.12 16.04
C GLU A 62 11.86 -7.40 17.46
N GLN A 63 11.42 -6.36 18.18
CA GLN A 63 10.80 -6.52 19.51
C GLN A 63 9.39 -7.12 19.45
N THR A 64 8.65 -6.94 18.36
CA THR A 64 7.23 -7.32 18.24
C THR A 64 6.86 -7.97 16.90
N PRO A 65 7.55 -9.06 16.45
CA PRO A 65 7.32 -9.66 15.14
C PRO A 65 6.04 -10.51 15.09
N LEU A 66 5.62 -11.11 16.21
CA LEU A 66 4.54 -12.11 16.27
C LEU A 66 3.20 -11.60 15.74
N SER A 67 2.83 -10.36 16.06
CA SER A 67 1.54 -9.79 15.67
C SER A 67 1.43 -9.61 14.15
N GLY A 68 2.50 -9.12 13.50
CA GLY A 68 2.55 -8.99 12.05
C GLY A 68 2.57 -10.36 11.34
N LEU A 69 3.33 -11.31 11.89
CA LEU A 69 3.40 -12.69 11.37
C LEU A 69 2.07 -13.45 11.49
N TYR A 70 1.26 -13.16 12.52
CA TYR A 70 -0.07 -13.76 12.62
C TYR A 70 -1.04 -13.08 11.64
N ALA A 71 -0.99 -11.76 11.50
CA ALA A 71 -1.83 -11.02 10.57
C ALA A 71 -1.61 -11.43 9.10
N SER A 72 -0.37 -11.74 8.70
CA SER A 72 -0.11 -12.25 7.34
C SER A 72 -0.79 -13.56 7.02
N LYS A 73 -1.00 -14.43 8.02
CA LYS A 73 -1.71 -15.71 7.80
C LYS A 73 -3.19 -15.51 7.46
N LEU A 74 -3.77 -14.37 7.83
CA LEU A 74 -5.16 -14.03 7.54
C LEU A 74 -5.35 -13.49 6.12
N ILE A 75 -4.27 -13.12 5.42
CA ILE A 75 -4.35 -12.60 4.05
C ILE A 75 -4.43 -13.76 3.06
N VAL A 76 -5.53 -13.80 2.29
CA VAL A 76 -5.81 -14.81 1.26
C VAL A 76 -4.84 -14.74 0.07
N TYR A 77 -4.25 -13.57 -0.19
CA TYR A 77 -3.35 -13.33 -1.32
C TYR A 77 -1.88 -13.19 -0.89
N PRO A 78 -1.16 -14.30 -0.67
CA PRO A 78 0.22 -14.28 -0.16
C PRO A 78 1.24 -13.68 -1.14
N ARG A 79 0.86 -13.48 -2.41
CA ARG A 79 1.71 -12.82 -3.42
C ARG A 79 1.75 -11.30 -3.26
N ILE A 80 0.77 -10.71 -2.58
CA ILE A 80 0.66 -9.24 -2.42
C ILE A 80 1.46 -8.76 -1.21
N LEU A 81 1.70 -9.65 -0.23
CA LEU A 81 2.39 -9.32 1.01
C LEU A 81 3.47 -10.35 1.37
N ARG A 82 4.73 -9.90 1.43
CA ARG A 82 5.84 -10.64 2.04
C ARG A 82 6.22 -9.98 3.36
N ILE A 83 6.29 -10.74 4.45
CA ILE A 83 6.76 -10.25 5.76
C ILE A 83 8.19 -10.73 6.00
N VAL A 84 9.04 -9.82 6.48
CA VAL A 84 10.37 -10.11 7.05
C VAL A 84 10.35 -9.71 8.53
N PRO A 85 10.77 -10.56 9.47
CA PRO A 85 10.87 -10.19 10.87
C PRO A 85 11.91 -9.09 11.13
#